data_AF-A0A0K9UHJ6-F1
#
_entry.id   AF-A0A0K9UHJ6-F1
#
_cell.length_a   1.000
_cell.length_b   1.000
_cell.length_c   1.000
_cell.angle_alpha   90.00
_cell.angle_beta   90.00
_cell.angle_gamma   90.00
#
_symmetry.space_group_name_H-M   'P 1'
#
loop_
_entity.id
_entity.type
_entity.pdbx_description
1 polymer ?
#
loop_
_entity_poly.entity_id
_entity_poly.type
_entity_poly.pdbx_seq_one_letter_code
_entity_poly.pdbx_strand_id
1 'polypeptide(L)'
;MPWIYAIAGLLVGIAVGMLIARLTTPQYKTQKNLQKELESAKFTLEQQRQELSDHFAQTAEMLDTLGKDYTKLYQHMAKTATDLIPNLPEQDNPFSKLAQQKEESKQPEELEQPPKDYALGATGLLRGEEKAIIRSADLLNAKAS
;
A
#
# COMPACT_ATOMS: atom_id res chain seq x y z
N MET A 1 -39.99 10.58 -62.13
CA MET A 1 -40.23 9.45 -61.21
C MET A 1 -39.17 9.44 -60.11
N PRO A 2 -39.49 9.90 -58.89
CA PRO A 2 -38.53 10.11 -57.80
C PRO A 2 -37.92 8.81 -57.22
N TRP A 3 -38.51 7.65 -57.54
CA TRP A 3 -38.01 6.31 -57.20
C TRP A 3 -36.52 6.11 -57.51
N ILE A 4 -36.01 6.62 -58.64
CA ILE A 4 -34.66 6.28 -59.13
C ILE A 4 -33.58 6.73 -58.14
N TYR A 5 -33.80 7.88 -57.49
CA TYR A 5 -32.89 8.43 -56.50
C TYR A 5 -32.92 7.63 -55.19
N ALA A 6 -34.04 7.03 -54.84
CA ALA A 6 -34.15 6.13 -53.70
C ALA A 6 -33.31 4.85 -53.91
N ILE A 7 -33.35 4.28 -55.12
CA ILE A 7 -32.53 3.10 -55.44
C ILE A 7 -31.04 3.46 -55.52
N ALA A 8 -30.70 4.59 -56.13
CA ALA A 8 -29.32 5.05 -56.21
C ALA A 8 -28.74 5.33 -54.80
N GLY A 9 -29.50 6.00 -53.95
CA GLY A 9 -29.12 6.25 -52.55
C GLY A 9 -28.95 4.97 -51.73
N LEU A 10 -29.82 3.97 -51.93
CA LEU A 10 -29.69 2.65 -51.29
C LEU A 10 -28.39 1.96 -51.68
N LEU A 11 -28.04 1.94 -52.97
CA LEU A 11 -26.80 1.32 -53.45
C LEU A 11 -25.55 2.00 -52.89
N VAL A 12 -25.53 3.33 -52.88
CA VAL A 12 -24.42 4.10 -52.29
C VAL A 12 -24.36 3.88 -50.78
N GLY A 13 -25.50 3.87 -50.10
CA GLY A 13 -25.59 3.60 -48.66
C GLY A 13 -25.08 2.21 -48.28
N ILE A 14 -25.37 1.18 -49.07
CA ILE A 14 -24.84 -0.17 -48.86
C ILE A 14 -23.32 -0.20 -49.07
N ALA A 15 -22.81 0.44 -50.12
CA ALA A 15 -21.38 0.48 -50.40
C ALA A 15 -20.61 1.19 -49.27
N VAL A 16 -21.09 2.36 -48.83
CA VAL A 16 -20.49 3.12 -47.74
C VAL A 16 -20.65 2.39 -46.40
N GLY A 17 -21.82 1.82 -46.14
CA GLY A 17 -22.08 1.04 -44.94
C GLY A 17 -21.18 -0.19 -44.82
N MET A 18 -20.95 -0.91 -45.92
CA MET A 18 -20.03 -2.04 -45.96
C MET A 18 -18.58 -1.61 -45.74
N LEU A 19 -18.19 -0.45 -46.27
CA LEU A 19 -16.85 0.11 -46.05
C LEU A 19 -16.64 0.44 -44.57
N ILE A 20 -17.56 1.18 -43.95
CA ILE A 20 -17.49 1.54 -42.51
C ILE A 20 -17.48 0.27 -41.65
N ALA A 21 -18.38 -0.68 -41.91
CA ALA A 21 -18.45 -1.94 -41.16
C ALA A 21 -17.11 -2.68 -41.22
N ARG A 22 -16.49 -2.81 -42.41
CA ARG A 22 -15.20 -3.48 -42.58
C ARG A 22 -14.06 -2.80 -41.81
N LEU A 23 -14.09 -1.48 -41.69
CA LEU A 23 -13.14 -0.73 -40.85
C LEU A 23 -13.40 -0.88 -39.35
N THR A 24 -14.65 -1.11 -38.92
CA THR A 24 -15.02 -1.24 -37.49
C THR A 24 -14.95 -2.67 -36.94
N THR A 25 -14.99 -3.70 -37.80
CA THR A 25 -14.84 -5.12 -37.39
C THR A 25 -13.62 -5.49 -36.52
N PRO A 26 -12.43 -4.84 -36.57
CA PRO A 26 -11.31 -5.23 -35.71
C PRO A 26 -11.58 -5.12 -34.19
N GLN A 27 -12.61 -4.38 -33.76
CA GLN A 27 -12.95 -4.15 -32.35
C GLN A 27 -13.18 -5.44 -31.53
N TYR A 28 -13.69 -6.52 -32.15
CA TYR A 28 -13.90 -7.79 -31.44
C TYR A 28 -12.60 -8.49 -31.02
N LYS A 29 -11.50 -8.27 -31.76
CA LYS A 29 -10.18 -8.81 -31.38
C LYS A 29 -9.57 -8.00 -30.23
N THR A 30 -9.82 -6.70 -30.21
CA THR A 30 -9.36 -5.79 -29.15
C THR A 30 -9.95 -6.16 -27.80
N GLN A 31 -11.24 -6.52 -27.72
CA GLN A 31 -11.86 -6.92 -26.45
C GLN A 31 -11.26 -8.20 -25.85
N LYS A 32 -10.94 -9.20 -26.69
CA LYS A 32 -10.26 -10.42 -26.24
C LYS A 32 -8.84 -10.14 -25.74
N ASN A 33 -8.11 -9.26 -26.42
CA ASN A 33 -6.78 -8.85 -25.98
C ASN A 33 -6.85 -8.09 -24.65
N LEU A 34 -7.82 -7.19 -24.49
CA LEU A 34 -7.99 -6.41 -23.27
C LEU A 34 -8.36 -7.29 -22.06
N GLN A 35 -9.23 -8.30 -22.28
CA GLN A 35 -9.56 -9.28 -21.24
C GLN A 35 -8.35 -10.14 -20.86
N LYS A 36 -7.55 -10.56 -21.85
CA LYS A 36 -6.32 -11.31 -21.63
C LYS A 36 -5.27 -10.48 -20.87
N GLU A 37 -5.17 -9.19 -21.17
CA GLU A 37 -4.27 -8.26 -20.48
C GLU A 37 -4.69 -8.06 -19.02
N LEU A 38 -6.00 -7.91 -18.75
CA LEU A 38 -6.52 -7.87 -17.38
C LEU A 38 -6.25 -9.16 -16.61
N GLU A 39 -6.45 -10.31 -17.23
CA GLU A 39 -6.21 -11.61 -16.60
C GLU A 39 -4.72 -11.82 -16.33
N SER A 40 -3.85 -11.45 -17.26
CA SER A 40 -2.39 -11.46 -17.06
C SER A 40 -1.96 -10.52 -15.94
N ALA A 41 -2.49 -9.29 -15.89
CA ALA A 41 -2.14 -8.34 -14.84
C ALA A 41 -2.56 -8.85 -13.46
N LYS A 42 -3.78 -9.41 -13.33
CA LYS A 42 -4.24 -10.05 -12.10
C LYS A 42 -3.34 -11.21 -11.69
N PHE A 43 -2.98 -12.08 -12.65
CA PHE A 43 -2.08 -13.20 -12.38
C PHE A 43 -0.71 -12.72 -11.88
N THR A 44 -0.11 -11.72 -12.52
CA THR A 44 1.18 -11.16 -12.07
C THR A 44 1.10 -10.54 -10.68
N LEU A 45 -0.03 -9.92 -10.35
CA LEU A 45 -0.23 -9.28 -9.05
C LEU A 45 -0.38 -10.33 -7.94
N GLU A 46 -1.11 -11.41 -8.21
CA GLU A 46 -1.22 -12.55 -7.29
C GLU A 46 0.15 -13.24 -7.08
N GLN A 47 0.91 -13.41 -8.16
CA GLN A 47 2.26 -13.97 -8.08
C GLN A 47 3.20 -13.10 -7.24
N GLN A 48 3.17 -11.78 -7.41
CA GLN A 48 3.92 -10.85 -6.56
C GLN A 48 3.47 -10.90 -5.11
N ARG A 49 2.17 -11.05 -4.84
CA ARG A 49 1.65 -11.19 -3.46
C ARG A 49 2.17 -12.46 -2.80
N GLN A 50 2.19 -13.56 -3.54
CA GLN A 50 2.71 -14.83 -3.05
C GLN A 50 4.23 -14.77 -2.80
N GLU A 51 4.99 -14.20 -3.73
CA GLU A 51 6.44 -14.01 -3.60
C GLU A 51 6.79 -13.12 -2.39
N LEU A 52 6.06 -12.02 -2.20
CA LEU A 52 6.22 -11.17 -1.01
C LEU A 52 5.89 -11.93 0.28
N SER A 53 4.82 -12.71 0.30
CA SER A 53 4.45 -13.51 1.47
C SER A 53 5.55 -14.51 1.84
N ASP A 54 6.15 -15.17 0.85
CA ASP A 54 7.23 -16.13 1.06
C ASP A 54 8.51 -15.43 1.54
N HIS A 55 8.87 -14.29 0.95
CA HIS A 55 10.01 -13.48 1.40
C HIS A 55 9.82 -12.95 2.83
N PHE A 56 8.61 -12.51 3.21
CA PHE A 56 8.34 -12.09 4.58
C PHE A 56 8.39 -13.25 5.57
N ALA A 57 7.91 -14.44 5.19
CA ALA A 57 8.01 -15.63 6.02
C ALA A 57 9.48 -16.02 6.27
N GLN A 58 10.28 -16.04 5.20
CA GLN A 58 11.74 -16.27 5.29
C GLN A 58 12.45 -15.19 6.11
N THR A 59 12.08 -13.92 5.92
CA THR A 59 12.66 -12.81 6.70
C THR A 59 12.29 -12.92 8.17
N ALA A 60 11.06 -13.33 8.50
CA ALA A 60 10.65 -13.55 9.89
C ALA A 60 11.47 -14.66 10.55
N GLU A 61 11.75 -15.75 9.83
CA GLU A 61 12.64 -16.81 10.31
C GLU A 61 14.08 -16.32 10.52
N MET A 62 14.62 -15.54 9.56
CA MET A 62 15.94 -14.91 9.72
C MET A 62 15.96 -13.91 10.88
N LEU A 63 14.88 -13.17 11.12
CA LEU A 63 14.80 -12.21 12.21
C LEU A 63 14.72 -12.89 13.58
N ASP A 64 14.01 -14.02 13.67
CA ASP A 64 13.98 -14.86 14.87
C ASP A 64 15.37 -15.43 15.21
N THR A 65 16.11 -15.92 14.20
CA THR A 65 17.49 -16.38 14.41
C THR A 65 18.41 -15.25 14.84
N LEU A 66 18.31 -14.07 14.22
CA LEU A 66 19.07 -12.88 14.62
C LEU A 66 18.73 -12.43 16.04
N GLY A 67 17.46 -12.41 16.44
CA GLY A 67 17.05 -12.05 17.80
C GLY A 67 17.60 -13.02 18.86
N LYS A 68 17.60 -14.31 18.55
CA LYS A 68 18.24 -15.34 19.38
C LYS A 68 19.74 -15.12 19.51
N ASP A 69 20.43 -14.83 18.41
CA ASP A 69 21.87 -14.61 18.42
C ASP A 69 22.28 -13.30 19.10
N TYR A 70 21.48 -12.24 18.94
CA TYR A 70 21.62 -10.99 19.71
C TYR A 70 21.53 -11.26 21.23
N THR A 71 20.53 -12.04 21.65
CA THR A 71 20.35 -12.40 23.06
C THR A 71 21.53 -13.21 23.59
N LYS A 72 22.01 -14.20 22.82
CA LYS A 72 23.18 -15.02 23.19
C LYS A 72 24.43 -14.16 23.31
N LEU A 73 24.66 -13.26 22.37
CA LEU A 73 25.81 -12.35 22.39
C LEU A 73 25.80 -11.52 23.67
N TYR A 74 24.65 -10.93 24.01
CA TYR A 74 24.53 -10.13 25.21
C TYR A 74 24.75 -10.96 26.49
N GLN A 75 24.17 -12.18 26.57
CA GLN A 75 24.41 -13.09 27.68
C GLN A 75 25.89 -13.46 27.82
N HIS A 76 26.58 -13.70 26.70
CA HIS A 76 28.01 -13.97 26.71
C HIS A 76 28.79 -12.76 27.21
N MET A 77 28.47 -11.55 26.75
CA MET A 77 29.14 -10.32 27.21
C MET A 77 28.90 -10.08 28.70
N ALA A 78 27.68 -10.29 29.19
CA ALA A 78 27.34 -10.18 30.61
C ALA A 78 28.15 -11.17 31.46
N LYS A 79 28.27 -12.42 31.02
CA LYS A 79 29.07 -13.45 31.68
C LYS A 79 30.56 -13.10 31.67
N THR A 80 31.11 -12.74 30.51
CA THR A 80 32.53 -12.35 30.38
C THR A 80 32.86 -11.12 31.21
N ALA A 81 31.98 -10.12 31.28
CA ALA A 81 32.17 -8.95 32.13
C ALA A 81 32.26 -9.33 33.61
N THR A 82 31.41 -10.27 34.06
CA THR A 82 31.42 -10.79 35.43
C THR A 82 32.69 -11.59 35.72
N ASP A 83 33.14 -12.42 34.78
CA ASP A 83 34.36 -13.23 34.92
C ASP A 83 35.64 -12.37 34.93
N LEU A 84 35.71 -11.32 34.10
CA LEU A 84 36.89 -10.43 34.02
C LEU A 84 36.93 -9.39 35.15
N ILE A 85 35.77 -8.98 35.67
CA ILE A 85 35.65 -7.93 36.70
C ILE A 85 34.78 -8.44 37.85
N PRO A 86 35.29 -9.36 38.68
CA PRO A 86 34.50 -10.04 39.72
C PRO A 86 34.04 -9.14 40.88
N ASN A 87 34.49 -7.88 40.94
CA ASN A 87 34.18 -6.93 42.03
C ASN A 87 33.41 -5.69 41.55
N LEU A 88 32.81 -5.74 40.36
CA LEU A 88 31.97 -4.65 39.87
C LEU A 88 30.55 -4.81 40.43
N PRO A 89 29.95 -3.77 41.05
CA PRO A 89 28.55 -3.84 41.46
C PRO A 89 27.67 -4.06 40.23
N GLU A 90 26.60 -4.87 40.34
CA GLU A 90 25.71 -5.20 39.21
C GLU A 90 25.09 -3.97 38.52
N GLN A 91 25.04 -2.85 39.26
CA GLN A 91 24.57 -1.55 38.79
C GLN A 91 25.54 -0.88 37.79
N ASP A 92 26.84 -1.20 37.86
CA ASP A 92 27.87 -0.65 36.96
C ASP A 92 28.13 -1.57 35.75
N ASN A 93 27.51 -2.75 35.67
CA ASN A 93 27.64 -3.64 34.53
C ASN A 93 26.67 -3.17 33.40
N PRO A 94 27.18 -2.64 32.27
CA PRO A 94 26.31 -2.20 31.17
C PRO A 94 25.56 -3.36 30.48
N PHE A 95 25.93 -4.60 30.79
CA PHE A 95 25.38 -5.83 30.23
C PHE A 95 24.43 -6.59 31.19
N SER A 96 24.06 -6.06 32.36
CA SER A 96 23.15 -6.73 33.30
C SER A 96 21.65 -6.52 32.99
N LYS A 97 21.31 -5.50 32.19
CA LYS A 97 19.91 -5.04 31.98
C LYS A 97 18.99 -6.08 31.34
N LEU A 98 19.46 -6.85 30.34
CA LEU A 98 18.61 -7.91 29.74
C LEU A 98 18.42 -9.12 30.67
N ALA A 99 19.33 -9.36 31.61
CA ALA A 99 19.14 -10.40 32.62
C ALA A 99 18.01 -10.01 33.60
N GLN A 100 17.97 -8.74 34.00
CA GLN A 100 16.89 -8.17 34.83
C GLN A 100 15.54 -8.14 34.10
N GLN A 101 15.52 -7.76 32.81
CA GLN A 101 14.28 -7.73 32.01
C GLN A 101 13.61 -9.11 31.85
N LYS A 102 14.40 -10.20 31.91
CA LYS A 102 13.87 -11.58 31.89
C LYS A 102 13.14 -11.94 33.20
N GLU A 103 13.51 -11.33 34.32
CA GLU A 103 12.82 -11.52 35.62
C GLU A 103 11.59 -10.59 35.75
N GLU A 104 11.62 -9.40 35.14
CA GLU A 104 10.54 -8.42 35.17
C GLU A 104 9.39 -8.71 34.18
N SER A 105 9.61 -9.59 33.19
CA SER A 105 8.60 -10.03 32.20
C SER A 105 7.39 -10.81 32.78
N LYS A 106 7.19 -10.83 34.11
CA LYS A 106 5.95 -11.29 34.75
C LYS A 106 4.91 -10.20 34.97
N GLN A 107 5.21 -8.94 34.66
CA GLN A 107 4.25 -7.85 34.74
C GLN A 107 3.88 -7.40 33.32
N PRO A 108 2.59 -7.32 32.97
CA PRO A 108 2.18 -6.90 31.63
C PRO A 108 2.46 -5.41 31.48
N GLU A 109 3.62 -5.07 30.92
CA GLU A 109 3.88 -3.71 30.47
C GLU A 109 2.97 -3.41 29.28
N GLU A 110 2.11 -2.41 29.48
CA GLU A 110 1.28 -1.78 28.48
C GLU A 110 2.19 -1.12 27.44
N LEU A 111 2.60 -1.90 26.42
CA LEU A 111 3.37 -1.42 25.28
C LEU A 111 2.65 -0.20 24.69
N GLU A 112 3.25 0.98 24.80
CA GLU A 112 2.83 2.21 24.14
C GLU A 112 2.75 1.94 22.63
N GLN A 113 1.53 1.70 22.14
CA GLN A 113 1.30 1.44 20.72
C GLN A 113 1.52 2.75 19.96
N PRO A 114 2.33 2.78 18.89
CA PRO A 114 2.46 3.95 18.06
C PRO A 114 1.07 4.34 17.51
N PRO A 115 0.76 5.65 17.41
CA PRO A 115 -0.56 6.12 17.02
C PRO A 115 -0.97 5.50 15.69
N LYS A 116 -2.18 4.93 15.65
CA LYS A 116 -2.75 4.20 14.50
C LYS A 116 -3.25 5.15 13.40
N ASP A 117 -2.50 6.21 13.11
CA ASP A 117 -2.85 7.25 12.14
C ASP A 117 -2.67 6.80 10.67
N TYR A 118 -2.19 5.58 10.45
CA TYR A 118 -1.97 4.98 9.12
C TYR A 118 -3.22 4.26 8.54
N ALA A 119 -4.35 4.24 9.26
CA ALA A 119 -5.47 3.36 8.91
C ALA A 119 -6.87 3.99 8.85
N LEU A 120 -7.03 5.30 8.65
CA LEU A 120 -8.38 5.89 8.46
C LEU A 120 -8.45 6.97 7.38
N GLY A 121 -8.75 6.53 6.16
CA GLY A 121 -9.38 7.35 5.11
C GLY A 121 -8.51 8.44 4.49
N ALA A 122 -8.94 8.95 3.33
CA ALA A 122 -8.24 10.01 2.61
C ALA A 122 -8.21 11.30 3.45
N THR A 123 -7.09 11.55 4.12
CA THR A 123 -6.85 12.79 4.84
C THR A 123 -6.43 13.87 3.85
N GLY A 124 -7.33 14.83 3.62
CA GLY A 124 -6.98 16.14 3.05
C GLY A 124 -6.94 16.24 1.52
N LEU A 125 -7.21 17.48 1.07
CA LEU A 125 -7.19 18.02 -0.30
C LEU A 125 -8.16 17.47 -1.35
N LEU A 126 -8.61 16.21 -1.26
CA LEU A 126 -9.51 15.59 -2.25
C LEU A 126 -10.96 15.43 -1.76
N ARG A 127 -11.35 16.15 -0.71
CA ARG A 127 -12.75 16.22 -0.28
C ARG A 127 -13.48 17.17 -1.22
N GLY A 128 -14.44 16.64 -1.97
CA GLY A 128 -15.29 17.40 -2.91
C GLY A 128 -16.28 18.34 -2.23
N GLU A 129 -15.85 19.09 -1.21
CA GLU A 129 -16.65 20.19 -0.67
C GLU A 129 -16.42 21.43 -1.54
N GLU A 130 -17.49 21.86 -2.21
CA GLU A 130 -17.53 23.08 -3.00
C GLU A 130 -17.26 24.28 -2.08
N LYS A 131 -16.10 24.92 -2.26
CA LYS A 131 -15.73 26.11 -1.48
C LYS A 131 -16.72 27.24 -1.75
N ALA A 132 -17.43 27.68 -0.71
CA ALA A 132 -18.19 28.92 -0.76
C ALA A 132 -17.25 30.09 -1.04
N ILE A 133 -17.45 30.76 -2.16
CA ILE A 133 -16.66 31.92 -2.57
C ILE A 133 -17.07 33.10 -1.71
N ILE A 134 -16.33 33.38 -0.64
CA ILE A 134 -16.54 34.58 0.16
C ILE A 134 -15.99 35.77 -0.62
N ARG A 135 -16.89 36.68 -1.04
CA ARG A 135 -16.52 37.92 -1.69
C ARG A 135 -16.13 38.95 -0.63
N SER A 136 -14.99 39.60 -0.85
CA SER A 136 -14.40 40.58 0.08
C SER A 136 -15.34 41.73 0.46
N ALA A 137 -16.34 42.05 -0.38
CA ALA A 137 -17.35 43.07 -0.10
C ALA A 137 -18.23 42.73 1.11
N ASP A 138 -18.54 41.45 1.35
CA ASP A 138 -19.42 41.03 2.45
C ASP A 138 -18.73 41.16 3.82
N LEU A 139 -17.39 41.07 3.85
CA LEU A 139 -16.59 41.20 5.08
C LEU A 139 -16.53 42.66 5.59
N LEU A 140 -16.76 43.63 4.71
CA LEU A 140 -16.70 45.05 5.05
C LEU A 140 -18.02 45.53 5.68
N ASN A 141 -19.16 44.99 5.27
CA ASN A 141 -20.46 45.31 5.87
C ASN A 141 -20.66 44.65 7.24
N ALA A 142 -20.12 43.43 7.43
CA ALA A 142 -20.23 42.73 8.71
C ALA A 142 -19.45 43.41 9.85
N LYS A 143 -18.46 44.25 9.53
CA LYS A 143 -17.66 44.99 10.52
C LYS A 143 -18.23 46.39 10.84
N ALA A 144 -19.26 46.82 10.12
CA ALA A 144 -19.87 48.14 10.27
C ALA A 144 -21.23 48.11 10.98
N SER A 145 -21.63 46.96 11.56
CA SER A 145 -22.80 46.82 12.42
C SER A 145 -22.43 46.43 13.84
#